data_AF-A0A949J9B5-F1
#
_entry.id   AF-A0A949J9B5-F1
#
_cell.length_a   1.000
_cell.length_b   1.000
_cell.length_c   1.000
_cell.angle_alpha   90.00
_cell.angle_beta   90.00
_cell.angle_gamma   90.00
#
_symmetry.space_group_name_H-M   'P 1'
#
loop_
_entity.id
_entity.type
_entity.pdbx_description
1 polymer ?
#
loop_
_entity_poly.entity_id
_entity_poly.type
_entity_poly.pdbx_seq_one_letter_code
_entity_poly.pdbx_strand_id
1 'polypeptide(L)'
;MKIPVGIKVKDLEITEPRATILFEEGKKSNLTGYIRVSYEQKGINDFYLFFIDGTIQGIYGEEMLTEKEIHGEAARDLILTIFSRGIASIYEFSETQIHGLIREEPRILLEDKGIGFNEKLEAQLKRLNIEGEFLASLVADVQGLPVAAMDSDYNNEMIAALSALVRDVSYRAESQLGFKKMDEVSLVDDDKIRLVCRYFQVGENPYILSCLIPANQTYRRLTNTAIREISKIMRKRFD
;
A
#
# COMPACT_ATOMS: atom_id res chain seq x y z
N MET A 1 -10.41 1.58 -22.97
CA MET A 1 -10.15 3.02 -23.18
C MET A 1 -8.98 3.15 -24.16
N LYS A 2 -8.95 4.17 -25.04
CA LYS A 2 -7.77 4.38 -25.92
C LYS A 2 -6.82 5.40 -25.30
N ILE A 3 -5.69 4.94 -24.79
CA ILE A 3 -4.65 5.80 -24.24
C ILE A 3 -3.94 6.54 -25.39
N PRO A 4 -3.79 7.88 -25.33
CA PRO A 4 -3.07 8.61 -26.37
C PRO A 4 -1.60 8.18 -26.44
N VAL A 5 -0.99 8.32 -27.62
CA VAL A 5 0.42 7.96 -27.81
C VAL A 5 1.29 9.13 -27.34
N GLY A 6 2.04 8.90 -26.26
CA GLY A 6 2.90 9.93 -25.66
C GLY A 6 4.34 9.81 -26.14
N ILE A 7 5.16 10.79 -25.79
CA ILE A 7 6.60 10.69 -26.03
C ILE A 7 7.20 9.97 -24.83
N LYS A 8 7.76 8.77 -25.06
CA LYS A 8 8.46 8.04 -24.02
C LYS A 8 9.72 8.80 -23.62
N VAL A 9 9.83 9.15 -22.35
CA VAL A 9 10.94 9.95 -21.82
C VAL A 9 11.98 9.05 -21.15
N LYS A 10 11.53 8.07 -20.36
CA LYS A 10 12.41 7.28 -19.50
C LYS A 10 11.76 5.97 -19.08
N ASP A 11 12.60 4.96 -18.84
CA ASP A 11 12.23 3.75 -18.10
C ASP A 11 12.72 3.81 -16.65
N LEU A 12 11.87 3.30 -15.78
CA LEU A 12 12.12 3.13 -14.35
C LEU A 12 12.02 1.63 -14.06
N GLU A 13 13.14 1.06 -13.65
CA GLU A 13 13.10 -0.25 -13.02
C GLU A 13 12.51 -0.09 -11.62
N ILE A 14 11.49 -0.88 -11.32
CA ILE A 14 10.89 -0.88 -10.00
C ILE A 14 11.26 -2.18 -9.33
N THR A 15 12.22 -2.07 -8.42
CA THR A 15 12.87 -3.19 -7.74
C THR A 15 12.30 -3.45 -6.34
N GLU A 16 11.51 -2.50 -5.82
CA GLU A 16 10.81 -2.60 -4.55
C GLU A 16 9.30 -2.40 -4.76
N PRO A 17 8.44 -3.00 -3.92
CA PRO A 17 7.00 -3.02 -4.18
C PRO A 17 6.25 -1.69 -3.93
N ARG A 18 6.60 -0.62 -4.62
CA ARG A 18 6.12 0.72 -4.27
C ARG A 18 5.69 1.48 -5.49
N ALA A 19 4.41 1.38 -5.84
CA ALA A 19 3.80 2.36 -6.74
C ALA A 19 3.97 3.79 -6.21
N THR A 20 4.17 4.01 -4.90
CA THR A 20 4.54 5.31 -4.28
C THR A 20 5.70 6.02 -5.00
N ILE A 21 6.71 5.29 -5.47
CA ILE A 21 7.85 5.90 -6.19
C ILE A 21 7.39 6.55 -7.50
N LEU A 22 6.34 6.04 -8.12
CA LEU A 22 5.77 6.57 -9.35
C LEU A 22 5.04 7.88 -9.11
N PHE A 23 4.27 7.95 -8.01
CA PHE A 23 3.63 9.20 -7.60
C PHE A 23 4.68 10.26 -7.26
N GLU A 24 5.76 9.88 -6.55
CA GLU A 24 6.85 10.80 -6.19
C GLU A 24 7.66 11.24 -7.42
N GLU A 25 7.94 10.34 -8.37
CA GLU A 25 8.64 10.68 -9.61
C GLU A 25 7.81 11.61 -10.49
N GLY A 26 6.51 11.34 -10.67
CA GLY A 26 5.61 12.23 -11.40
C GLY A 26 5.59 13.64 -10.79
N LYS A 27 5.52 13.73 -9.46
CA LYS A 27 5.59 15.01 -8.75
C LYS A 27 6.93 15.72 -8.90
N LYS A 28 8.04 14.99 -8.74
CA LYS A 28 9.40 15.55 -8.80
C LYS A 28 9.75 16.08 -10.18
N SER A 29 9.25 15.44 -11.23
CA SER A 29 9.48 15.82 -12.62
C SER A 29 8.53 16.89 -13.14
N ASN A 30 7.55 17.34 -12.33
CA ASN A 30 6.45 18.19 -12.77
C ASN A 30 5.77 17.61 -14.03
N LEU A 31 5.55 16.29 -14.02
CA LEU A 31 5.10 15.56 -15.20
C LEU A 31 3.71 16.01 -15.66
N THR A 32 3.59 16.29 -16.95
CA THR A 32 2.31 16.38 -17.66
C THR A 32 2.28 15.27 -18.70
N GLY A 33 1.51 14.23 -18.42
CA GLY A 33 1.62 12.96 -19.14
C GLY A 33 1.14 11.78 -18.32
N TYR A 34 1.72 10.61 -18.55
CA TYR A 34 1.38 9.42 -17.78
C TYR A 34 2.58 8.52 -17.52
N ILE A 35 2.48 7.75 -16.45
CA ILE A 35 3.38 6.64 -16.17
C ILE A 35 2.62 5.36 -16.50
N ARG A 36 3.11 4.59 -17.48
CA ARG A 36 2.64 3.23 -17.75
C ARG A 36 3.43 2.27 -16.87
N VAL A 37 2.73 1.38 -16.21
CA VAL A 37 3.31 0.34 -15.39
C VAL A 37 2.86 -0.99 -15.96
N SER A 38 3.81 -1.77 -16.48
CA SER A 38 3.53 -3.10 -17.00
C SER A 38 3.89 -4.15 -15.96
N TYR A 39 2.98 -5.09 -15.72
CA TYR A 39 3.11 -6.08 -14.65
C TYR A 39 2.84 -7.50 -15.13
N GLU A 40 3.67 -8.44 -14.68
CA GLU A 40 3.55 -9.87 -14.99
C GLU A 40 2.98 -10.63 -13.78
N GLN A 41 1.72 -10.37 -13.42
CA GLN A 41 0.98 -11.26 -12.51
C GLN A 41 -0.47 -11.36 -12.93
N LYS A 42 -1.09 -12.52 -12.63
CA LYS A 42 -2.42 -12.91 -13.09
C LYS A 42 -3.45 -11.78 -12.93
N GLY A 43 -3.91 -11.27 -14.07
CA GLY A 43 -5.17 -10.55 -14.20
C GLY A 43 -5.11 -9.03 -14.32
N ILE A 44 -3.94 -8.36 -14.31
CA ILE A 44 -3.83 -6.98 -14.83
C ILE A 44 -2.46 -6.80 -15.45
N ASN A 45 -2.44 -6.28 -16.67
CA ASN A 45 -1.20 -6.19 -17.45
C ASN A 45 -0.63 -4.78 -17.43
N ASP A 46 -1.48 -3.76 -17.45
CA ASP A 46 -1.05 -2.37 -17.50
C ASP A 46 -1.86 -1.46 -16.57
N PHE A 47 -1.14 -0.58 -15.87
CA PHE A 47 -1.71 0.59 -15.20
C PHE A 47 -1.17 1.87 -15.81
N TYR A 48 -2.00 2.90 -15.77
CA TYR A 48 -1.71 4.23 -16.27
C TYR A 48 -2.03 5.23 -15.18
N LEU A 49 -1.01 5.96 -14.72
CA LEU A 49 -1.17 7.07 -13.77
C LEU A 49 -1.02 8.38 -14.56
N PHE A 50 -2.08 9.18 -14.62
CA PHE A 50 -2.12 10.44 -15.38
C PHE A 50 -1.78 11.63 -14.50
N PHE A 51 -0.91 12.51 -14.97
CA PHE A 51 -0.44 13.70 -14.25
C PHE A 51 -0.61 14.98 -15.07
N ILE A 52 -0.90 16.08 -14.38
CA ILE A 52 -0.77 17.46 -14.85
C ILE A 52 0.12 18.18 -13.84
N ASP A 53 1.23 18.76 -14.28
CA ASP A 53 2.18 19.50 -13.44
C ASP A 53 2.56 18.72 -12.17
N GLY A 54 2.84 17.43 -12.36
CA GLY A 54 3.20 16.50 -11.29
C GLY A 54 2.08 16.16 -10.30
N THR A 55 0.87 16.67 -10.51
CA THR A 55 -0.32 16.31 -9.74
C THR A 55 -1.08 15.21 -10.45
N ILE A 56 -1.31 14.11 -9.75
CA ILE A 56 -2.07 13.00 -10.29
C ILE A 56 -3.53 13.39 -10.50
N GLN A 57 -4.03 13.20 -11.70
CA GLN A 57 -5.41 13.51 -12.09
C GLN A 57 -6.27 12.24 -12.16
N GLY A 58 -5.66 11.10 -12.48
CA GLY A 58 -6.42 9.89 -12.67
C GLY A 58 -5.58 8.62 -12.74
N ILE A 59 -6.26 7.48 -12.54
CA ILE A 59 -5.66 6.16 -12.66
C ILE A 59 -6.61 5.25 -13.45
N TYR A 60 -6.01 4.48 -14.35
CA TYR A 60 -6.67 3.48 -15.18
C TYR A 60 -5.87 2.18 -15.13
N GLY A 61 -6.55 1.04 -15.06
CA GLY A 61 -5.98 -0.30 -15.14
C GLY A 61 -6.76 -1.17 -16.11
N GLU A 62 -6.05 -2.02 -16.85
CA GLU A 62 -6.63 -2.90 -17.87
C GLU A 62 -6.13 -4.35 -17.74
N GLU A 63 -7.08 -5.28 -17.65
CA GLU A 63 -6.84 -6.72 -17.75
C GLU A 63 -6.99 -7.18 -19.20
N MET A 64 -5.90 -7.45 -19.92
CA MET A 64 -6.02 -7.79 -21.36
C MET A 64 -6.73 -9.13 -21.62
N LEU A 65 -6.75 -10.06 -20.66
CA LEU A 65 -7.39 -11.37 -20.87
C LEU A 65 -8.91 -11.32 -20.74
N THR A 66 -9.43 -10.40 -19.93
CA THR A 66 -10.87 -10.29 -19.63
C THR A 66 -11.47 -8.99 -20.15
N GLU A 67 -10.64 -8.09 -20.68
CA GLU A 67 -10.97 -6.70 -21.05
C GLU A 67 -11.57 -5.91 -19.88
N LYS A 68 -11.34 -6.37 -18.64
CA LYS A 68 -11.84 -5.69 -17.45
C LYS A 68 -11.06 -4.40 -17.24
N GLU A 69 -11.81 -3.32 -17.15
CA GLU A 69 -11.28 -2.00 -16.83
C GLU A 69 -11.52 -1.64 -15.36
N ILE A 70 -10.53 -0.97 -14.77
CA ILE A 70 -10.59 -0.47 -13.40
C ILE A 70 -10.17 1.00 -13.45
N HIS A 71 -10.91 1.86 -12.76
CA HIS A 71 -10.79 3.31 -12.86
C HIS A 71 -10.69 3.97 -11.49
N GLY A 72 -10.07 5.16 -11.44
CA GLY A 72 -10.07 6.04 -10.27
C GLY A 72 -9.49 5.41 -9.00
N GLU A 73 -10.19 5.55 -7.87
CA GLU A 73 -9.75 5.03 -6.56
C GLU A 73 -9.58 3.50 -6.55
N ALA A 74 -10.45 2.76 -7.23
CA ALA A 74 -10.32 1.31 -7.29
C ALA A 74 -9.02 0.88 -8.00
N ALA A 75 -8.62 1.61 -9.05
CA ALA A 75 -7.37 1.35 -9.75
C ALA A 75 -6.16 1.75 -8.90
N ARG A 76 -6.30 2.85 -8.15
CA ARG A 76 -5.29 3.33 -7.18
C ARG A 76 -4.99 2.30 -6.10
N ASP A 77 -6.02 1.75 -5.47
CA ASP A 77 -5.85 0.80 -4.39
C ASP A 77 -5.22 -0.49 -4.90
N LEU A 78 -5.54 -0.86 -6.13
CA LEU A 78 -4.99 -2.06 -6.73
C LEU A 78 -3.53 -1.90 -7.12
N ILE A 79 -3.15 -0.79 -7.77
CA ILE A 79 -1.74 -0.56 -8.14
C ILE A 79 -0.82 -0.44 -6.92
N LEU A 80 -1.32 0.10 -5.80
CA LEU A 80 -0.54 0.18 -4.55
C LEU A 80 -0.27 -1.19 -3.92
N THR A 81 -1.03 -2.22 -4.29
CA THR A 81 -1.07 -3.50 -3.55
C THR A 81 -0.50 -4.67 -4.32
N ILE A 82 -0.63 -4.69 -5.64
CA ILE A 82 -0.10 -5.77 -6.48
C ILE A 82 1.36 -5.58 -6.86
N PHE A 83 1.87 -4.36 -6.73
CA PHE A 83 3.09 -4.01 -7.45
C PHE A 83 4.33 -4.35 -6.65
N SER A 84 4.99 -5.46 -6.98
CA SER A 84 6.18 -5.99 -6.29
C SER A 84 7.49 -5.71 -7.00
N ARG A 85 7.52 -5.94 -8.32
CA ARG A 85 8.59 -5.59 -9.25
C ARG A 85 8.01 -5.38 -10.65
N GLY A 86 8.63 -4.52 -11.44
CA GLY A 86 8.22 -4.32 -12.84
C GLY A 86 9.00 -3.21 -13.53
N ILE A 87 8.61 -2.92 -14.76
CA ILE A 87 9.11 -1.78 -15.52
C ILE A 87 7.99 -0.76 -15.60
N ALA A 88 8.29 0.47 -15.21
CA ALA A 88 7.45 1.60 -15.53
C ALA A 88 8.11 2.47 -16.59
N SER A 89 7.31 2.95 -17.54
CA SER A 89 7.75 3.86 -18.58
C SER A 89 7.02 5.19 -18.40
N ILE A 90 7.78 6.27 -18.37
CA ILE A 90 7.24 7.63 -18.31
C ILE A 90 7.00 8.14 -19.72
N TYR A 91 5.82 8.71 -19.94
CA TYR A 91 5.42 9.34 -21.19
C TYR A 91 4.95 10.76 -20.91
N GLU A 92 5.41 11.71 -21.73
CA GLU A 92 4.94 13.09 -21.71
C GLU A 92 3.86 13.32 -22.78
N PHE A 93 2.91 14.17 -22.43
CA PHE A 93 1.86 14.68 -23.32
C PHE A 93 1.91 16.21 -23.33
N SER A 94 1.29 16.81 -24.36
CA SER A 94 0.88 18.21 -24.22
C SER A 94 -0.26 18.32 -23.19
N GLU A 95 -0.32 19.46 -22.52
CA GLU A 95 -1.38 19.77 -21.54
C GLU A 95 -2.80 19.59 -22.14
N THR A 96 -2.95 19.96 -23.41
CA THR A 96 -4.20 19.79 -24.17
C THR A 96 -4.64 18.34 -24.35
N GLN A 97 -3.69 17.41 -24.51
CA GLN A 97 -3.99 15.98 -24.65
C GLN A 97 -4.49 15.39 -23.33
N ILE A 98 -3.88 15.77 -22.20
CA ILE A 98 -4.34 15.34 -20.88
C ILE A 98 -5.73 15.90 -20.57
N HIS A 99 -5.94 17.20 -20.78
CA HIS A 99 -7.24 17.81 -20.52
C HIS A 99 -8.36 17.23 -21.38
N GLY A 100 -8.09 16.95 -22.65
CA GLY A 100 -9.03 16.23 -23.52
C GLY A 100 -9.40 14.87 -22.95
N LEU A 101 -8.39 14.08 -22.55
CA LEU A 101 -8.59 12.75 -22.01
C LEU A 101 -9.41 12.74 -20.72
N ILE A 102 -9.09 13.63 -19.78
CA ILE A 102 -9.81 13.75 -18.50
C ILE A 102 -11.27 14.15 -18.72
N ARG A 103 -11.51 15.07 -19.66
CA ARG A 103 -12.86 15.55 -19.98
C ARG A 103 -13.71 14.47 -20.63
N GLU A 104 -13.10 13.66 -21.50
CA GLU A 104 -13.79 12.59 -22.22
C GLU A 104 -14.02 11.36 -21.34
N GLU A 105 -13.12 11.06 -20.41
CA GLU A 105 -13.14 9.86 -19.57
C GLU A 105 -13.15 10.20 -18.08
N PRO A 106 -14.23 10.80 -17.53
CA PRO A 106 -14.27 11.27 -16.14
C PRO A 106 -14.15 10.15 -15.11
N ARG A 107 -14.31 8.88 -15.50
CA ARG A 107 -14.15 7.73 -14.62
C ARG A 107 -12.72 7.54 -14.15
N ILE A 108 -11.73 7.97 -14.94
CA ILE A 108 -10.33 7.86 -14.57
C ILE A 108 -9.97 8.79 -13.42
N LEU A 109 -10.79 9.82 -13.17
CA LEU A 109 -10.52 10.85 -12.17
C LEU A 109 -10.32 10.24 -10.79
N LEU A 110 -9.26 10.71 -10.14
CA LEU A 110 -9.23 10.68 -8.69
C LEU A 110 -10.05 11.90 -8.25
N GLU A 111 -11.15 11.68 -7.54
CA GLU A 111 -11.78 12.80 -6.83
C GLU A 111 -10.70 13.49 -5.99
N ASP A 112 -10.67 14.82 -6.01
CA ASP A 112 -9.59 15.63 -5.44
C ASP A 112 -9.63 15.58 -3.90
N LYS A 113 -9.21 14.42 -3.41
CA LYS A 113 -8.81 14.12 -2.06
C LYS A 113 -7.51 13.36 -2.26
N GLY A 114 -6.39 14.09 -2.29
CA GLY A 114 -5.11 13.42 -2.25
C GLY A 114 -5.11 12.40 -1.12
N ILE A 115 -4.67 11.14 -1.37
CA ILE A 115 -3.74 10.48 -0.44
C ILE A 115 -4.01 10.72 1.03
N GLY A 116 -5.23 10.45 1.53
CA GLY A 116 -5.51 10.55 2.95
C GLY A 116 -4.52 9.68 3.73
N PHE A 117 -4.20 10.11 4.95
CA PHE A 117 -3.16 9.47 5.73
C PHE A 117 -3.45 7.98 5.99
N ASN A 118 -4.72 7.65 6.23
CA ASN A 118 -5.15 6.29 6.56
C ASN A 118 -5.06 5.39 5.33
N GLU A 119 -5.52 5.88 4.19
CA GLU A 119 -5.55 5.17 2.92
C GLU A 119 -4.13 4.80 2.46
N LYS A 120 -3.12 5.65 2.75
CA LYS A 120 -1.69 5.30 2.53
C LYS A 120 -1.23 4.14 3.40
N LEU A 121 -1.66 4.08 4.66
CA LEU A 121 -1.28 3.03 5.60
C LEU A 121 -1.99 1.71 5.25
N GLU A 122 -3.28 1.78 5.00
CA GLU A 122 -4.11 0.66 4.56
C GLU A 122 -3.56 0.05 3.28
N ALA A 123 -3.16 0.86 2.31
CA ALA A 123 -2.50 0.36 1.11
C ALA A 123 -1.21 -0.43 1.41
N GLN A 124 -0.39 -0.02 2.39
CA GLN A 124 0.79 -0.80 2.79
C GLN A 124 0.42 -2.12 3.48
N LEU A 125 -0.63 -2.13 4.31
CA LEU A 125 -1.10 -3.33 4.99
C LEU A 125 -1.73 -4.33 4.02
N LYS A 126 -2.49 -3.84 3.05
CA LYS A 126 -3.07 -4.67 2.00
C LYS A 126 -1.99 -5.29 1.12
N ARG A 127 -0.96 -4.51 0.76
CA ARG A 127 0.23 -5.02 0.07
C ARG A 127 0.95 -6.11 0.88
N LEU A 128 1.14 -5.88 2.17
CA LEU A 128 1.74 -6.85 3.09
C LEU A 128 0.95 -8.16 3.12
N ASN A 129 -0.38 -8.08 3.18
CA ASN A 129 -1.24 -9.25 3.16
C ASN A 129 -1.15 -10.01 1.83
N ILE A 130 -1.17 -9.31 0.69
CA ILE A 130 -1.06 -9.95 -0.63
C ILE A 130 0.31 -10.62 -0.82
N GLU A 131 1.41 -9.90 -0.55
CA GLU A 131 2.76 -10.45 -0.73
C GLU A 131 3.08 -11.60 0.23
N GLY A 132 2.54 -11.54 1.44
CA GLY A 132 2.77 -12.53 2.49
C GLY A 132 1.74 -13.65 2.52
N GLU A 133 0.68 -13.55 1.73
CA GLU A 133 -0.54 -14.35 1.86
C GLU A 133 -1.05 -14.33 3.32
N PHE A 134 -0.96 -13.18 3.99
CA PHE A 134 -1.44 -13.04 5.37
C PHE A 134 -2.95 -12.89 5.38
N LEU A 135 -3.58 -13.45 6.42
CA LEU A 135 -5.02 -13.36 6.62
C LEU A 135 -5.43 -11.93 6.98
N ALA A 136 -4.65 -11.29 7.85
CA ALA A 136 -4.89 -9.91 8.25
C ALA A 136 -3.61 -9.21 8.73
N SER A 137 -3.61 -7.89 8.69
CA SER A 137 -2.61 -7.05 9.34
C SER A 137 -3.20 -5.76 9.92
N LEU A 138 -2.57 -5.28 10.99
CA LEU A 138 -3.00 -4.12 11.77
C LEU A 138 -1.79 -3.31 12.19
N VAL A 139 -1.90 -1.99 12.06
CA VAL A 139 -1.05 -1.05 12.79
C VAL A 139 -1.86 -0.47 13.91
N ALA A 140 -1.37 -0.62 15.13
CA ALA A 140 -1.98 -0.06 16.33
C ALA A 140 -0.96 0.73 17.16
N ASP A 141 -1.44 1.61 18.02
CA ASP A 141 -0.63 2.14 19.11
C ASP A 141 -0.38 1.08 20.20
N VAL A 142 0.39 1.43 21.22
CA VAL A 142 0.68 0.53 22.36
C VAL A 142 -0.54 0.21 23.23
N GLN A 143 -1.62 0.96 23.11
CA GLN A 143 -2.89 0.66 23.77
C GLN A 143 -3.73 -0.34 22.95
N GLY A 144 -3.25 -0.75 21.78
CA GLY A 144 -3.94 -1.66 20.87
C GLY A 144 -5.01 -0.95 20.03
N LEU A 145 -5.05 0.38 20.01
CA LEU A 145 -6.01 1.14 19.20
C LEU A 145 -5.57 1.15 17.73
N PRO A 146 -6.42 0.73 16.78
CA PRO A 146 -6.09 0.76 15.36
C PRO A 146 -5.75 2.15 14.84
N VAL A 147 -4.62 2.25 14.15
CA VAL A 147 -4.26 3.38 13.28
C VAL A 147 -4.67 3.05 11.83
N ALA A 148 -4.48 1.81 11.42
CA ALA A 148 -4.94 1.27 10.13
C ALA A 148 -5.01 -0.25 10.22
N ALA A 149 -5.94 -0.88 9.49
CA ALA A 149 -6.11 -2.33 9.49
C ALA A 149 -6.54 -2.82 8.11
N MET A 150 -6.07 -4.00 7.71
CA MET A 150 -6.49 -4.67 6.49
C MET A 150 -6.70 -6.16 6.75
N ASP A 151 -7.83 -6.66 6.27
CA ASP A 151 -8.19 -8.07 6.26
C ASP A 151 -8.43 -8.47 4.80
N SER A 152 -8.10 -9.72 4.46
CA SER A 152 -8.48 -10.40 3.22
C SER A 152 -9.96 -10.25 2.86
N ASP A 153 -10.87 -10.27 3.85
CA ASP A 153 -12.33 -10.22 3.64
C ASP A 153 -13.02 -8.97 4.25
N TYR A 154 -12.26 -7.96 4.71
CA TYR A 154 -12.80 -6.79 5.43
C TYR A 154 -13.70 -7.14 6.64
N ASN A 155 -13.28 -8.10 7.50
CA ASN A 155 -14.05 -8.45 8.69
C ASN A 155 -13.68 -7.56 9.90
N ASN A 156 -14.56 -6.60 10.22
CA ASN A 156 -14.42 -5.70 11.38
C ASN A 156 -14.31 -6.44 12.73
N GLU A 157 -14.87 -7.64 12.87
CA GLU A 157 -14.77 -8.44 14.10
C GLU A 157 -13.35 -8.97 14.31
N MET A 158 -12.68 -9.38 13.23
CA MET A 158 -11.30 -9.87 13.27
C MET A 158 -10.34 -8.76 13.70
N ILE A 159 -10.54 -7.54 13.17
CA ILE A 159 -9.73 -6.37 13.53
C ILE A 159 -9.88 -6.03 15.02
N ALA A 160 -11.11 -6.04 15.54
CA ALA A 160 -11.36 -5.78 16.96
C ALA A 160 -10.73 -6.84 17.88
N ALA A 161 -10.82 -8.13 17.50
CA ALA A 161 -10.19 -9.22 18.22
C ALA A 161 -8.65 -9.09 18.23
N LEU A 162 -8.04 -8.76 17.09
CA LEU A 162 -6.61 -8.55 16.96
C LEU A 162 -6.13 -7.40 17.85
N SER A 163 -6.84 -6.27 17.84
CA SER A 163 -6.58 -5.12 18.71
C SER A 163 -6.63 -5.46 20.20
N ALA A 164 -7.65 -6.20 20.62
CA ALA A 164 -7.79 -6.62 22.01
C ALA A 164 -6.63 -7.54 22.45
N LEU A 165 -6.21 -8.45 21.57
CA LEU A 165 -5.12 -9.37 21.83
C LEU A 165 -3.76 -8.67 21.88
N VAL A 166 -3.51 -7.72 20.98
CA VAL A 166 -2.30 -6.87 20.98
C VAL A 166 -2.17 -6.09 22.29
N ARG A 167 -3.29 -5.53 22.78
CA ARG A 167 -3.33 -4.82 24.05
C ARG A 167 -3.00 -5.74 25.23
N ASP A 168 -3.61 -6.92 25.30
CA ASP A 168 -3.38 -7.88 26.40
C ASP A 168 -1.92 -8.37 26.43
N VAL A 169 -1.37 -8.72 25.26
CA VAL A 169 0.02 -9.16 25.12
C VAL A 169 1.00 -8.07 25.56
N SER A 170 0.80 -6.84 25.10
CA SER A 170 1.66 -5.70 25.45
C SER A 170 1.60 -5.40 26.94
N TYR A 171 0.39 -5.37 27.53
CA TYR A 171 0.20 -5.14 28.94
C TYR A 171 0.90 -6.19 29.80
N ARG A 172 0.74 -7.48 29.50
CA ARG A 172 1.35 -8.55 30.29
C ARG A 172 2.87 -8.52 30.21
N ALA A 173 3.41 -8.35 29.01
CA ALA A 173 4.85 -8.41 28.83
C ALA A 173 5.57 -7.17 29.44
N GLU A 174 4.92 -6.01 29.51
CA GLU A 174 5.45 -4.85 30.24
C GLU A 174 5.26 -4.99 31.76
N SER A 175 4.02 -5.17 32.21
CA SER A 175 3.65 -5.09 33.64
C SER A 175 4.05 -6.31 34.46
N GLN A 176 4.11 -7.50 33.86
CA GLN A 176 4.38 -8.75 34.57
C GLN A 176 5.81 -9.26 34.36
N LEU A 177 6.39 -9.00 33.17
CA LEU A 177 7.73 -9.49 32.82
C LEU A 177 8.80 -8.39 32.86
N GLY A 178 8.41 -7.12 33.00
CA GLY A 178 9.33 -5.99 33.09
C GLY A 178 10.08 -5.71 31.79
N PHE A 179 9.57 -6.14 30.63
CA PHE A 179 10.20 -5.88 29.35
C PHE A 179 10.05 -4.41 28.98
N LYS A 180 11.17 -3.69 28.98
CA LYS A 180 11.22 -2.26 28.66
C LYS A 180 11.19 -1.96 27.16
N LYS A 181 11.59 -2.94 26.33
CA LYS A 181 11.60 -2.81 24.88
C LYS A 181 11.36 -4.18 24.26
N MET A 182 10.17 -4.37 23.69
CA MET A 182 9.86 -5.55 22.91
C MET A 182 10.22 -5.29 21.46
N ASP A 183 10.78 -6.30 20.79
CA ASP A 183 11.05 -6.26 19.35
C ASP A 183 9.94 -7.03 18.61
N GLU A 184 9.58 -8.22 19.12
CA GLU A 184 8.58 -9.10 18.54
C GLU A 184 7.96 -10.00 19.62
N VAL A 185 6.65 -10.24 19.50
CA VAL A 185 5.94 -11.35 20.16
C VAL A 185 5.32 -12.22 19.07
N SER A 186 5.41 -13.53 19.21
CA SER A 186 4.76 -14.50 18.31
C SER A 186 3.95 -15.49 19.13
N LEU A 187 2.66 -15.59 18.81
CA LEU A 187 1.76 -16.63 19.29
C LEU A 187 1.51 -17.60 18.13
N VAL A 188 1.54 -18.90 18.41
CA VAL A 188 1.35 -19.94 17.41
C VAL A 188 0.22 -20.84 17.91
N ASP A 189 -0.81 -21.00 17.08
CA ASP A 189 -1.88 -21.96 17.34
C ASP A 189 -1.48 -23.37 16.88
N ASP A 190 -2.27 -24.38 17.26
CA ASP A 190 -2.05 -25.79 16.90
C ASP A 190 -2.04 -26.00 15.38
N ASP A 191 -2.88 -25.27 14.65
CA ASP A 191 -2.94 -25.21 13.18
C ASP A 191 -1.73 -24.49 12.54
N LYS A 192 -0.74 -24.09 13.35
CA LYS A 192 0.46 -23.33 12.94
C LYS A 192 0.18 -21.95 12.38
N ILE A 193 -1.06 -21.46 12.53
CA ILE A 193 -1.39 -20.05 12.33
C ILE A 193 -0.63 -19.23 13.37
N ARG A 194 -0.04 -18.12 12.91
CA ARG A 194 0.84 -17.28 13.71
C ARG A 194 0.27 -15.88 13.83
N LEU A 195 0.07 -15.42 15.07
CA LEU A 195 -0.02 -14.00 15.33
C LEU A 195 1.37 -13.48 15.65
N VAL A 196 1.87 -12.56 14.82
CA VAL A 196 3.14 -11.88 15.06
C VAL A 196 2.87 -10.42 15.34
N CYS A 197 3.32 -9.93 16.48
CA CYS A 197 3.28 -8.52 16.88
C CYS A 197 4.70 -7.96 16.85
N ARG A 198 4.95 -7.02 15.95
CA ARG A 198 6.25 -6.36 15.73
C ARG A 198 6.19 -4.95 16.26
N TYR A 199 7.02 -4.64 17.24
CA TYR A 199 7.05 -3.31 17.84
C TYR A 199 7.99 -2.42 17.03
N PHE A 200 7.60 -1.17 16.83
CA PHE A 200 8.41 -0.17 16.16
C PHE A 200 8.11 1.22 16.72
N GLN A 201 8.93 2.21 16.35
CA GLN A 201 8.82 3.56 16.88
C GLN A 201 8.88 4.58 15.74
N VAL A 202 8.06 5.62 15.85
CA VAL A 202 8.06 6.76 14.93
C VAL A 202 8.13 8.04 15.76
N GLY A 203 9.27 8.72 15.71
CA GLY A 203 9.55 9.82 16.65
C GLY A 203 9.59 9.28 18.08
N GLU A 204 8.84 9.92 18.99
CA GLU A 204 8.67 9.46 20.38
C GLU A 204 7.53 8.44 20.55
N ASN A 205 6.74 8.19 19.51
CA ASN A 205 5.53 7.38 19.62
C ASN A 205 5.79 5.90 19.27
N PRO A 206 5.50 4.96 20.18
CA PRO A 206 5.60 3.53 19.91
C PRO A 206 4.34 2.99 19.21
N TYR A 207 4.54 2.04 18.31
CA TYR A 207 3.49 1.39 17.51
C TYR A 207 3.76 -0.11 17.37
N ILE A 208 2.72 -0.84 16.96
CA ILE A 208 2.74 -2.29 16.80
C ILE A 208 2.18 -2.64 15.43
N LEU A 209 2.97 -3.34 14.60
CA LEU A 209 2.49 -4.01 13.40
C LEU A 209 2.15 -5.46 13.78
N SER A 210 0.88 -5.81 13.69
CA SER A 210 0.38 -7.15 13.98
C SER A 210 -0.05 -7.84 12.69
N CYS A 211 0.28 -9.12 12.53
CA CYS A 211 -0.02 -9.89 11.33
C CYS A 211 -0.52 -11.28 11.72
N LEU A 212 -1.61 -11.72 11.10
CA LEU A 212 -2.11 -13.09 11.20
C LEU A 212 -1.64 -13.87 9.97
N ILE A 213 -0.74 -14.82 10.20
CA ILE A 213 0.07 -15.46 9.16
C ILE A 213 -0.32 -16.94 9.11
N PRO A 214 -0.70 -17.49 7.95
CA PRO A 214 -1.01 -18.91 7.85
C PRO A 214 0.26 -19.77 8.00
N ALA A 215 0.06 -21.08 8.16
CA ALA A 215 1.14 -22.04 8.29
C ALA A 215 2.14 -21.94 7.10
N ASN A 216 3.42 -22.22 7.39
CA ASN A 216 4.50 -22.29 6.40
C ASN A 216 4.91 -20.97 5.70
N GLN A 217 4.35 -19.82 6.09
CA GLN A 217 4.75 -18.53 5.50
C GLN A 217 5.91 -17.85 6.23
N THR A 218 6.87 -17.32 5.47
CA THR A 218 7.96 -16.49 6.00
C THR A 218 7.53 -15.03 6.06
N TYR A 219 7.51 -14.43 7.26
CA TYR A 219 6.99 -13.07 7.43
C TYR A 219 8.08 -12.01 7.67
N ARG A 220 9.21 -12.38 8.28
CA ARG A 220 10.15 -11.41 8.88
C ARG A 220 10.70 -10.37 7.89
N ARG A 221 10.98 -10.76 6.64
CA ARG A 221 11.46 -9.84 5.60
C ARG A 221 10.36 -8.87 5.17
N LEU A 222 9.13 -9.38 4.99
CA LEU A 222 7.99 -8.59 4.56
C LEU A 222 7.58 -7.58 5.64
N THR A 223 7.48 -8.01 6.89
CA THR A 223 7.15 -7.13 8.01
C THR A 223 8.21 -6.07 8.25
N ASN A 224 9.51 -6.39 8.10
CA ASN A 224 10.59 -5.39 8.15
C ASN A 224 10.42 -4.30 7.07
N THR A 225 10.10 -4.70 5.84
CA THR A 225 9.87 -3.76 4.74
C THR A 225 8.65 -2.90 4.99
N ALA A 226 7.55 -3.50 5.44
CA ALA A 226 6.30 -2.79 5.76
C ALA A 226 6.51 -1.75 6.87
N ILE A 227 7.18 -2.10 7.97
CA ILE A 227 7.49 -1.18 9.07
C ILE A 227 8.24 0.05 8.57
N ARG A 228 9.27 -0.13 7.74
CA ARG A 228 10.05 1.00 7.20
C ARG A 228 9.19 1.97 6.41
N GLU A 229 8.25 1.47 5.60
CA GLU A 229 7.37 2.30 4.78
C GLU A 229 6.28 2.98 5.58
N ILE A 230 5.63 2.23 6.48
CA ILE A 230 4.67 2.78 7.44
C ILE A 230 5.31 3.91 8.24
N SER A 231 6.53 3.72 8.76
CA SER A 231 7.24 4.78 9.49
C SER A 231 7.57 6.01 8.64
N LYS A 232 7.79 5.87 7.32
CA LYS A 232 7.97 7.02 6.42
C LYS A 232 6.65 7.78 6.23
N ILE A 233 5.54 7.07 6.04
CA ILE A 233 4.20 7.67 5.91
C ILE A 233 3.83 8.42 7.20
N MET A 234 4.09 7.79 8.35
CA MET A 234 3.80 8.37 9.67
C MET A 234 4.64 9.61 9.98
N ARG A 235 5.95 9.62 9.67
CA ARG A 235 6.79 10.81 9.90
C ARG A 235 6.28 12.06 9.20
N LYS A 236 5.87 11.93 7.93
CA LYS A 236 5.28 13.04 7.14
C LYS A 236 4.03 13.67 7.77
N ARG A 237 3.41 13.05 8.78
CA ARG A 237 2.26 13.60 9.52
C ARG A 237 2.65 14.35 10.79
N PHE A 238 3.81 14.04 11.37
CA PHE A 238 4.25 14.57 12.67
C PHE A 238 5.44 15.55 12.56
N ASP A 239 6.00 15.72 11.35
CA ASP A 239 6.92 16.80 10.97
C ASP A 239 6.12 18.02 10.47
#